data_AF-A0A170Q965-F1
#
_entry.id   AF-A0A170Q965-F1
#
_cell.length_a   1.000
_cell.length_b   1.000
_cell.length_c   1.000
_cell.angle_alpha   90.00
_cell.angle_beta   90.00
_cell.angle_gamma   90.00
#
_symmetry.space_group_name_H-M   'P 1'
#
loop_
_entity.id
_entity.type
_entity.pdbx_description
1 polymer ?
#
loop_
_entity_poly.entity_id
_entity_poly.type
_entity_poly.pdbx_seq_one_letter_code
_entity_poly.pdbx_strand_id
1 'polypeptide(L)'
;MRLFHRTKTQDAESIWNDGFRDSEVIVDDGCAGEKFVGVRPFDDPIGWNPNPDGNNLLLAVEIPEDAISEYEWVTTVEAREFFVPASVVNFYGPPVVEEVDLLGNLLDGIDLSGI
;
A
#
# COMPACT_ATOMS: atom_id res chain seq x y z
N MET A 1 12.98 -10.04 -0.25
CA MET A 1 11.88 -9.95 0.73
C MET A 1 10.56 -9.77 -0.01
N ARG A 2 9.45 -10.18 0.59
CA ARG A 2 8.11 -9.94 0.06
C ARG A 2 7.58 -8.67 0.72
N LEU A 3 7.21 -7.69 -0.08
CA LEU A 3 6.68 -6.42 0.37
C LEU A 3 5.21 -6.32 -0.01
N PHE A 4 4.45 -5.59 0.79
CA PHE A 4 3.02 -5.41 0.64
C PHE A 4 2.69 -3.95 0.39
N HIS A 5 1.80 -3.69 -0.56
CA HIS A 5 1.28 -2.36 -0.83
C HIS A 5 -0.24 -2.41 -0.81
N ARG A 6 -0.81 -1.45 -0.09
CA ARG A 6 -2.25 -1.34 0.06
C ARG A 6 -2.81 -0.35 -0.96
N THR A 7 -3.85 -0.78 -1.66
CA THR A 7 -4.52 0.04 -2.66
C THR A 7 -6.04 -0.21 -2.65
N LYS A 8 -6.78 0.57 -3.43
CA LYS A 8 -8.19 0.28 -3.72
C LYS A 8 -8.27 -0.65 -4.92
N THR A 9 -9.30 -1.51 -4.95
CA THR A 9 -9.54 -2.44 -6.07
C THR A 9 -9.63 -1.71 -7.41
N GLN A 10 -10.23 -0.52 -7.44
CA GLN A 10 -10.34 0.33 -8.63
C GLN A 10 -8.98 0.87 -9.13
N ASP A 11 -8.02 1.10 -8.23
CA ASP A 11 -6.70 1.65 -8.58
C ASP A 11 -5.74 0.54 -9.00
N ALA A 12 -6.04 -0.70 -8.63
CA ALA A 12 -5.22 -1.86 -8.92
C ALA A 12 -5.08 -2.12 -10.42
N GLU A 13 -6.13 -1.91 -11.22
CA GLU A 13 -6.05 -2.03 -12.69
C GLU A 13 -5.01 -1.08 -13.28
N SER A 14 -4.93 0.16 -12.76
CA SER A 14 -3.90 1.11 -13.20
C SER A 14 -2.50 0.65 -12.78
N ILE A 15 -2.35 0.09 -11.58
CA ILE A 15 -1.06 -0.44 -11.12
C ILE A 15 -0.61 -1.64 -11.96
N TRP A 16 -1.51 -2.51 -12.40
CA TRP A 16 -1.14 -3.63 -13.29
C TRP A 16 -0.75 -3.20 -14.70
N ASN A 17 -1.44 -2.21 -15.26
CA ASN A 17 -1.21 -1.78 -16.64
C ASN A 17 -0.03 -0.80 -16.75
N ASP A 18 0.07 0.16 -15.84
CA ASP A 18 1.03 1.26 -15.89
C ASP A 18 2.19 1.11 -14.88
N GLY A 19 2.07 0.18 -13.94
CA GLY A 19 2.95 0.09 -12.78
C GLY A 19 2.55 1.03 -11.65
N PHE A 20 3.30 0.95 -10.55
CA PHE A 20 3.18 1.90 -9.44
C PHE A 20 3.55 3.32 -9.88
N ARG A 21 3.02 4.30 -9.15
CA ARG A 21 3.35 5.72 -9.31
C ARG A 21 3.82 6.28 -7.98
N ASP A 22 4.74 7.22 -8.03
CA ASP A 22 5.17 7.94 -6.83
C ASP A 22 4.01 8.76 -6.27
N SER A 23 3.78 8.62 -4.97
CA SER A 23 2.82 9.41 -4.21
C SER A 23 3.55 10.25 -3.19
N GLU A 24 3.03 11.45 -2.95
CA GLU A 24 3.57 12.37 -1.97
C GLU A 24 2.84 12.18 -0.64
N VAL A 25 3.61 11.94 0.42
CA VAL A 25 3.12 11.86 1.79
C VAL A 25 3.85 12.90 2.62
N ILE A 26 3.10 13.76 3.29
CA ILE A 26 3.64 14.68 4.30
C ILE A 26 3.41 14.02 5.65
N VAL A 27 4.50 13.64 6.31
CA VAL A 27 4.46 13.12 7.67
C VAL A 27 4.68 14.31 8.60
N ASP A 28 3.66 14.63 9.39
CA ASP A 28 3.73 15.64 10.43
C ASP A 28 3.91 14.96 11.79
N ASP A 29 5.09 15.13 12.38
CA ASP A 29 5.45 14.65 13.73
C ASP A 29 5.25 15.71 14.82
N GLY A 30 4.57 16.82 14.50
CA GLY A 30 4.43 18.00 15.34
C GLY A 30 5.47 19.09 15.07
N CYS A 31 6.37 18.92 14.10
CA CYS A 31 7.26 19.93 13.55
C CYS A 31 6.85 20.36 12.13
N ALA A 32 7.77 20.94 11.34
CA ALA A 32 7.52 21.16 9.92
C ALA A 32 7.46 19.79 9.22
N GLY A 33 6.28 19.40 8.73
CA GLY A 33 6.06 18.10 8.13
C GLY A 33 7.11 17.74 7.08
N GLU A 34 7.68 16.54 7.20
CA GLU A 34 8.66 16.01 6.27
C GLU A 34 7.93 15.40 5.06
N LYS A 35 8.42 15.72 3.87
CA LYS A 35 7.83 15.29 2.61
C LYS A 35 8.57 14.06 2.09
N PHE A 36 7.84 12.97 1.95
CA PHE A 36 8.29 11.74 1.33
C PHE A 36 7.61 11.54 -0.01
N VAL A 37 8.35 11.01 -0.99
CA VAL A 37 7.85 10.74 -2.34
C VAL A 37 8.22 9.33 -2.72
N GLY A 38 7.22 8.51 -3.03
CA GLY A 38 7.43 7.14 -3.46
C GLY A 38 6.19 6.28 -3.35
N VAL A 39 6.38 4.99 -3.57
CA VAL A 39 5.49 3.92 -3.16
C VAL A 39 5.79 3.63 -1.70
N ARG A 40 4.73 3.44 -0.90
CA ARG A 40 4.85 3.06 0.51
C ARG A 40 4.53 1.57 0.70
N PRO A 41 5.49 0.66 0.45
CA PRO A 41 5.33 -0.73 0.84
C PRO A 41 5.72 -0.95 2.31
N PHE A 42 5.29 -2.09 2.85
CA PHE A 42 5.65 -2.57 4.18
C PHE A 42 6.00 -4.06 4.14
N ASP A 43 6.77 -4.56 5.10
CA ASP A 43 7.32 -5.93 5.09
C ASP A 43 6.46 -6.98 5.80
N ASP A 44 5.50 -6.57 6.62
CA ASP A 44 4.61 -7.45 7.38
C ASP A 44 3.12 -7.15 7.08
N PRO A 45 2.35 -8.10 6.53
CA PRO A 45 0.92 -7.90 6.28
C PRO A 45 0.09 -7.93 7.57
N ILE A 46 0.69 -8.34 8.70
CA ILE A 46 0.03 -8.36 10.01
C ILE A 46 -0.27 -6.92 10.43
N GLY A 47 -1.53 -6.67 10.78
CA GLY A 47 -2.01 -5.32 11.07
C GLY A 47 -2.58 -4.59 9.84
N TRP A 48 -2.76 -5.29 8.71
CA TRP A 48 -3.61 -4.81 7.62
C TRP A 48 -4.96 -4.36 8.16
N ASN A 49 -5.15 -3.04 8.18
CA ASN A 49 -6.37 -2.40 8.65
C ASN A 49 -7.13 -1.84 7.44
N PRO A 50 -7.97 -2.66 6.77
CA PRO A 50 -8.74 -2.23 5.61
C PRO A 50 -9.54 -0.95 5.92
N ASN A 51 -9.72 -0.11 4.91
CA ASN A 51 -10.37 1.16 5.06
C ASN A 51 -11.84 0.83 5.26
N PRO A 52 -12.52 1.58 6.13
CA PRO A 52 -13.92 1.31 6.42
C PRO A 52 -14.84 1.52 5.21
N ASP A 53 -14.37 2.14 4.12
CA ASP A 53 -15.10 2.27 2.85
C ASP A 53 -15.08 0.98 2.00
N GLY A 54 -14.38 -0.06 2.46
CA GLY A 54 -14.24 -1.33 1.75
C GLY A 54 -13.43 -1.19 0.46
N ASN A 55 -13.52 -2.19 -0.43
CA ASN A 55 -12.77 -2.25 -1.70
C ASN A 55 -11.25 -2.21 -1.53
N ASN A 56 -10.73 -2.69 -0.39
CA ASN A 56 -9.29 -2.76 -0.14
C ASN A 56 -8.68 -3.95 -0.86
N LEU A 57 -7.53 -3.71 -1.48
CA LEU A 57 -6.71 -4.73 -2.11
C LEU A 57 -5.31 -4.68 -1.50
N LEU A 58 -4.79 -5.84 -1.14
CA LEU A 58 -3.41 -6.02 -0.72
C LEU A 58 -2.63 -6.61 -1.90
N LEU A 59 -1.67 -5.84 -2.40
CA LEU A 59 -0.74 -6.23 -3.44
C LEU A 59 0.59 -6.66 -2.82
N ALA A 60 1.27 -7.62 -3.43
CA ALA A 60 2.60 -8.05 -3.01
C ALA A 60 3.61 -8.00 -4.17
N VAL A 61 4.86 -7.67 -3.85
CA VAL A 61 6.00 -7.65 -4.78
C VAL A 61 7.24 -8.21 -4.11
N GLU A 62 8.04 -8.98 -4.83
CA GLU A 62 9.31 -9.52 -4.32
C GLU A 62 10.47 -8.61 -4.71
N ILE A 63 11.10 -8.00 -3.72
CA ILE A 63 12.23 -7.08 -3.91
C ILE A 63 13.37 -7.48 -2.96
N PRO A 64 14.62 -7.59 -3.42
CA PRO A 64 15.78 -7.80 -2.55
C PRO A 64 15.90 -6.69 -1.49
N GLU A 65 16.24 -7.06 -0.25
CA GLU A 65 16.31 -6.12 0.88
C GLU A 65 17.38 -5.03 0.66
N ASP A 66 18.52 -5.42 0.12
CA ASP A 66 19.62 -4.53 -0.22
C ASP A 66 19.22 -3.44 -1.22
N ALA A 67 18.26 -3.74 -2.12
CA ALA A 67 17.74 -2.78 -3.08
C ALA A 67 16.79 -1.73 -2.48
N ILE A 68 16.27 -1.96 -1.27
CA ILE A 68 15.30 -1.05 -0.64
C ILE A 68 15.69 -0.51 0.73
N SER A 69 16.75 -1.06 1.33
CA SER A 69 17.21 -0.70 2.67
C SER A 69 17.50 0.80 2.85
N GLU A 70 17.92 1.50 1.79
CA GLU A 70 18.16 2.95 1.83
C GLU A 70 16.87 3.79 1.90
N TYR A 71 15.72 3.21 1.55
CA TYR A 71 14.41 3.85 1.56
C TYR A 71 13.58 3.51 2.80
N GLU A 72 14.16 2.82 3.78
CA GLU A 72 13.48 2.42 5.00
C GLU A 72 13.09 3.64 5.84
N TRP A 73 11.84 3.66 6.27
CA TRP A 73 11.27 4.70 7.10
C TRP A 73 11.20 4.22 8.56
N VAL A 74 12.14 4.69 9.37
CA VAL A 74 12.38 4.21 10.73
C VAL A 74 11.48 4.96 11.75
N THR A 75 10.17 4.87 11.61
CA THR A 75 9.22 5.51 12.55
C THR A 75 8.26 4.56 13.22
N THR A 76 8.01 3.39 12.63
CA THR A 76 6.99 2.43 13.07
C THR A 76 7.59 1.28 13.86
N VAL A 77 6.92 0.88 14.95
CA VAL A 77 7.31 -0.27 15.79
C VAL A 77 6.62 -1.58 15.43
N GLU A 78 5.64 -1.53 14.50
CA GLU A 78 4.78 -2.68 14.16
C GLU A 78 5.24 -3.40 12.87
N ALA A 79 5.56 -2.66 11.81
CA ALA A 79 6.09 -3.18 10.55
C ALA A 79 7.16 -2.21 10.00
N ARG A 80 8.11 -2.69 9.20
CA ARG A 80 9.07 -1.82 8.50
C ARG A 80 8.36 -1.22 7.29
N GLU A 81 8.30 0.09 7.26
CA GLU A 81 7.75 0.84 6.14
C GLU A 81 8.87 1.45 5.31
N PHE A 82 8.58 1.71 4.03
CA PHE A 82 9.56 2.27 3.10
C PHE A 82 8.92 3.39 2.27
N PHE A 83 9.75 4.25 1.69
CA PHE A 83 9.36 5.16 0.61
C PHE A 83 10.21 4.90 -0.62
N VAL A 84 9.85 3.84 -1.35
CA VAL A 84 10.63 3.34 -2.49
C VAL A 84 10.18 4.04 -3.78
N PRO A 85 11.08 4.58 -4.61
CA PRO A 85 10.71 5.13 -5.91
C PRO A 85 9.97 4.09 -6.75
N ALA A 86 8.88 4.50 -7.41
CA ALA A 86 8.07 3.62 -8.25
C ALA A 86 8.90 2.96 -9.36
N SER A 87 9.92 3.65 -9.88
CA SER A 87 10.85 3.07 -10.85
C SER A 87 11.60 1.85 -10.31
N VAL A 88 11.95 1.85 -9.02
CA VAL A 88 12.62 0.71 -8.36
C VAL A 88 11.62 -0.42 -8.16
N VAL A 89 10.41 -0.13 -7.66
CA VAL A 89 9.38 -1.16 -7.45
C VAL A 89 9.00 -1.82 -8.78
N ASN A 90 8.74 -1.03 -9.82
CA ASN A 90 8.34 -1.50 -11.15
C ASN A 90 9.44 -2.32 -11.85
N PHE A 91 10.72 -2.13 -11.48
CA PHE A 91 11.83 -2.91 -12.03
C PHE A 91 11.71 -4.41 -11.71
N TYR A 92 11.11 -4.75 -10.57
CA TYR A 92 10.94 -6.14 -10.11
C TYR A 92 9.68 -6.82 -10.66
N GLY A 93 8.94 -6.14 -11.55
CA GLY A 93 7.79 -6.69 -12.24
C GLY A 93 6.45 -6.30 -11.62
N PRO A 94 5.34 -6.78 -12.22
CA PRO A 94 4.00 -6.46 -11.75
C PRO A 94 3.73 -7.11 -10.38
N PRO A 95 2.97 -6.45 -9.50
CA PRO A 95 2.58 -7.04 -8.23
C PRO A 95 1.57 -8.18 -8.40
N VAL A 96 1.50 -9.04 -7.39
CA VAL A 96 0.48 -10.11 -7.26
C VAL A 96 -0.59 -9.70 -6.24
N VAL A 97 -1.80 -10.25 -6.36
CA VAL A 97 -2.82 -10.08 -5.32
C VAL A 97 -2.50 -11.01 -4.16
N GLU A 98 -2.38 -10.45 -2.97
CA GLU A 98 -2.29 -11.20 -1.72
C GLU A 98 -3.67 -11.42 -1.09
N GLU A 99 -4.44 -10.35 -0.91
CA GLU A 99 -5.73 -10.39 -0.22
C GLU A 99 -6.70 -9.35 -0.78
N VAL A 100 -7.99 -9.67 -0.76
CA VAL A 100 -9.09 -8.79 -1.20
C VAL A 100 -10.10 -8.64 -0.07
N ASP A 101 -10.30 -7.42 0.40
CA ASP A 101 -11.40 -7.10 1.32
C ASP A 101 -12.68 -6.86 0.52
N LEU A 102 -13.56 -7.87 0.54
CA LEU A 102 -14.85 -7.81 -0.14
C LEU A 102 -15.96 -7.20 0.71
N LEU A 103 -15.70 -6.75 1.95
CA LEU A 103 -16.74 -6.21 2.84
C LEU A 103 -17.43 -4.97 2.26
N GLY A 104 -16.73 -4.15 1.46
CA GLY A 104 -17.34 -3.03 0.73
C GLY A 104 -18.49 -3.47 -0.18
N ASN A 105 -18.34 -4.61 -0.86
CA ASN A 105 -19.35 -5.14 -1.77
C ASN A 105 -20.51 -5.85 -1.05
N LEU A 106 -20.36 -6.20 0.23
CA LEU A 106 -21.42 -6.85 1.01
C LEU A 106 -22.49 -5.83 1.47
N LEU A 107 -22.10 -4.56 1.70
CA LEU A 107 -22.99 -3.52 2.19
C LEU A 107 -23.71 -2.73 1.09
N ASP A 108 -23.15 -2.67 -0.13
CA ASP A 108 -23.80 -2.01 -1.29
C ASP A 108 -25.14 -2.66 -1.70
N GLY A 109 -25.42 -3.88 -1.23
CA GLY A 109 -26.68 -4.59 -1.43
C GLY A 109 -27.66 -4.54 -0.25
N ILE A 110 -27.27 -3.96 0.89
CA ILE A 110 -28.11 -3.91 2.09
C ILE A 110 -28.71 -2.50 2.22
N ASP A 111 -29.99 -2.38 1.88
CA ASP A 111 -30.77 -1.19 2.17
C ASP A 111 -30.97 -1.05 3.69
N LEU A 112 -30.16 -0.22 4.34
CA LEU A 112 -30.25 0.10 5.76
C LEU A 112 -31.22 1.27 6.04
N SER A 113 -31.96 1.77 5.05
CA SER A 113 -32.94 2.86 5.28
C SER A 113 -34.19 2.43 6.06
N GLY A 114 -34.30 1.13 6.39
CA GLY A 114 -35.42 0.53 7.08
C GLY A 114 -35.17 0.05 8.52
N ILE A 115 -34.01 0.35 9.13
CA ILE A 115 -33.75 0.08 10.56
C ILE A 115 -33.61 1.36 11.38
#